data_AF-A0A0B0S7Y7-F1
#
_entry.id   AF-A0A0B0S7Y7-F1
#
_cell.length_a   1.000
_cell.length_b   1.000
_cell.length_c   1.000
_cell.angle_alpha   90.00
_cell.angle_beta   90.00
_cell.angle_gamma   90.00
#
_symmetry.space_group_name_H-M   'P 1'
#
loop_
_entity.id
_entity.type
_entity.pdbx_description
1 polymer ?
#
loop_
_entity_poly.entity_id
_entity_poly.type
_entity_poly.pdbx_seq_one_letter_code
_entity_poly.pdbx_strand_id
1 'polypeptide(L)'
;MRYLVVAHRTAKSPTLAAKLREILAQDPEARFTLLVPAVPPPGWVYEEEEVKRRAEAEAQAAKAALEAQGIPIAEAKAGDVSPLLALEEELAAHPGAYQAIVLATLPPGLSRWLRLDVHTQAERFGLPVIHVIAPE
;
A
#
# COMPACT_ATOMS: atom_id res chain seq x y z
N MET A 1 -4.13 -1.65 17.19
CA MET A 1 -2.79 -2.02 16.63
C MET A 1 -2.68 -1.46 15.20
N ARG A 2 -1.51 -1.05 14.67
CA ARG A 2 -1.41 -0.29 13.39
C ARG A 2 -0.64 -1.08 12.32
N TYR A 3 -1.24 -1.19 11.14
CA TYR A 3 -0.72 -1.93 10.00
C TYR A 3 -0.53 -1.00 8.81
N LEU A 4 0.63 -1.11 8.16
CA LEU A 4 0.93 -0.36 6.94
C LEU A 4 0.57 -1.22 5.73
N VAL A 5 -0.51 -0.87 5.03
CA VAL A 5 -0.97 -1.57 3.83
C VAL A 5 -0.36 -0.90 2.61
N VAL A 6 0.51 -1.60 1.89
CA VAL A 6 1.12 -1.10 0.65
C VAL A 6 0.38 -1.70 -0.53
N ALA A 7 -0.46 -0.90 -1.18
CA ALA A 7 -1.28 -1.31 -2.29
C ALA A 7 -1.58 -0.13 -3.22
N HIS A 8 -1.74 -0.40 -4.52
CA HIS A 8 -2.25 0.59 -5.46
C HIS A 8 -3.35 -0.04 -6.32
N ARG A 9 -2.99 -0.65 -7.44
CA ARG A 9 -3.96 -1.32 -8.35
C ARG A 9 -4.74 -2.46 -7.67
N THR A 10 -4.13 -3.12 -6.71
CA THR A 10 -4.71 -4.21 -5.91
C THR A 10 -5.73 -3.76 -4.87
N ALA A 11 -5.97 -2.45 -4.68
CA ALA A 11 -6.92 -1.94 -3.70
C ALA A 11 -8.38 -2.35 -3.98
N LYS A 12 -8.71 -2.62 -5.25
CA LYS A 12 -10.04 -3.14 -5.67
C LYS A 12 -10.18 -4.65 -5.53
N SER A 13 -9.08 -5.34 -5.19
CA SER A 13 -9.03 -6.79 -5.17
C SER A 13 -9.79 -7.37 -3.96
N PRO A 14 -10.75 -8.27 -4.18
CA PRO A 14 -11.38 -9.02 -3.10
C PRO A 14 -10.37 -9.84 -2.28
N THR A 15 -9.27 -10.27 -2.89
CA THR A 15 -8.21 -11.03 -2.22
C THR A 15 -7.50 -10.19 -1.15
N LEU A 16 -7.20 -8.92 -1.44
CA LEU A 16 -6.63 -8.02 -0.45
C LEU A 16 -7.63 -7.74 0.67
N ALA A 17 -8.89 -7.44 0.32
CA ALA A 17 -9.93 -7.20 1.31
C ALA A 17 -10.18 -8.43 2.23
N ALA A 18 -10.17 -9.64 1.67
CA ALA A 18 -10.27 -10.87 2.46
C ALA A 18 -9.14 -10.97 3.49
N LYS A 19 -7.90 -10.68 3.08
CA LYS A 19 -6.76 -10.75 4.00
C LYS A 19 -6.84 -9.70 5.11
N LEU A 20 -7.23 -8.47 4.79
CA LEU A 20 -7.41 -7.42 5.80
C LEU A 20 -8.56 -7.76 6.77
N ARG A 21 -9.59 -8.46 6.29
CA ARG A 21 -10.68 -8.98 7.14
C ARG A 21 -10.22 -10.10 8.07
N GLU A 22 -9.34 -10.99 7.62
CA GLU A 22 -8.70 -11.99 8.50
C GLU A 22 -7.92 -11.31 9.63
N ILE A 23 -7.19 -10.25 9.33
CA ILE A 23 -6.46 -9.46 10.34
C ILE A 23 -7.44 -8.84 11.33
N LEU A 24 -8.53 -8.20 10.87
CA LEU A 24 -9.56 -7.64 11.73
C LEU A 24 -10.26 -8.67 12.62
N ALA A 25 -10.43 -9.89 12.12
CA ALA A 25 -11.03 -10.97 12.90
C ALA A 25 -10.12 -11.43 14.06
N GLN A 26 -8.80 -11.33 13.89
CA GLN A 26 -7.81 -11.67 14.92
C GLN A 26 -7.48 -10.48 15.84
N ASP A 27 -7.53 -9.27 15.30
CA ASP A 27 -7.29 -8.00 15.98
C ASP A 27 -8.41 -7.00 15.62
N PRO A 28 -9.51 -6.98 16.39
CA PRO A 28 -10.63 -6.07 16.16
C PRO A 28 -10.27 -4.58 16.28
N GLU A 29 -9.14 -4.26 16.90
CA GLU A 29 -8.63 -2.88 17.04
C GLU A 29 -7.56 -2.55 15.99
N ALA A 30 -7.39 -3.39 14.96
CA ALA A 30 -6.48 -3.14 13.85
C ALA A 30 -6.89 -1.85 13.11
N ARG A 31 -5.91 -0.97 12.89
CA ARG A 31 -6.03 0.26 12.12
C ARG A 31 -5.10 0.17 10.91
N PHE A 32 -5.66 0.31 9.73
CA PHE A 32 -4.90 0.27 8.48
C PHE A 32 -4.59 1.68 7.99
N THR A 33 -3.30 1.95 7.76
CA THR A 33 -2.86 3.08 6.93
C THR A 33 -2.52 2.53 5.56
N LEU A 34 -3.16 3.07 4.52
CA LEU A 34 -2.91 2.70 3.14
C LEU A 34 -1.81 3.60 2.55
N LEU A 35 -0.69 3.01 2.17
CA LEU A 35 0.38 3.67 1.44
C LEU A 35 0.27 3.27 -0.04
N VAL A 36 0.12 4.28 -0.90
CA VAL A 36 -0.06 4.12 -2.34
C VAL A 36 1.14 4.70 -3.07
N PRO A 37 2.07 3.86 -3.55
CA PRO A 37 3.19 4.30 -4.37
C PRO A 37 2.69 5.01 -5.64
N ALA A 38 3.04 6.30 -5.79
CA ALA A 38 2.57 7.15 -6.86
C ALA A 38 3.02 6.62 -8.22
N VAL A 39 2.14 6.65 -9.23
CA VAL A 39 2.55 6.35 -10.60
C VAL A 39 2.70 7.68 -11.33
N PRO A 40 3.93 8.10 -11.68
CA PRO A 40 4.10 9.34 -12.42
C PRO A 40 3.38 9.20 -13.78
N PRO A 41 2.70 10.26 -14.24
CA PRO A 41 2.07 10.25 -15.55
C PRO A 41 3.11 10.05 -16.66
N PRO A 42 2.76 9.37 -17.77
CA PRO A 42 3.70 9.11 -18.85
C PRO A 42 4.09 10.42 -19.56
N GLY A 43 5.37 10.79 -19.57
CA GLY A 43 5.86 12.02 -20.23
C GLY A 43 7.02 12.67 -19.48
N TRP A 44 7.51 13.81 -19.98
CA TRP A 44 8.73 14.48 -19.47
C TRP A 44 8.47 15.84 -18.84
N VAL A 45 7.26 16.40 -18.98
CA VAL A 45 6.95 17.77 -18.55
C VAL A 45 5.64 17.75 -17.78
N TYR A 46 5.74 17.93 -16.47
CA TYR A 46 4.62 18.07 -15.55
C TYR A 46 5.00 19.07 -14.46
N GLU A 47 4.02 19.84 -14.01
CA GLU A 47 4.19 20.64 -12.80
C GLU A 47 4.17 19.72 -11.58
N GLU A 48 5.11 19.93 -10.65
CA GLU A 48 5.26 19.11 -9.45
C GLU A 48 3.97 19.04 -8.63
N GLU A 49 3.24 20.14 -8.54
CA GLU A 49 1.96 20.25 -7.84
C GLU A 49 0.87 19.38 -8.47
N GLU A 50 0.83 19.29 -9.81
CA GLU A 50 -0.13 18.44 -10.52
C GLU A 50 0.14 16.95 -10.28
N VAL A 51 1.42 16.55 -10.29
CA VAL A 51 1.82 15.16 -9.99
C VAL A 51 1.40 14.79 -8.57
N LYS A 52 1.66 15.68 -7.60
CA LYS A 52 1.27 15.47 -6.20
C LYS A 52 -0.24 15.35 -6.03
N ARG A 53 -1.01 16.29 -6.58
CA ARG A 53 -2.48 16.27 -6.53
C ARG A 53 -3.06 14.99 -7.12
N ARG A 54 -2.49 14.52 -8.24
CA ARG A 54 -2.92 13.26 -8.86
C ARG A 54 -2.60 12.05 -7.98
N ALA A 55 -1.40 11.99 -7.41
CA ALA A 55 -1.02 10.89 -6.52
C ALA A 55 -1.94 10.83 -5.28
N GLU A 56 -2.26 11.98 -4.70
CA GLU A 56 -3.23 12.08 -3.60
C GLU A 56 -4.64 11.62 -4.00
N ALA A 57 -5.10 12.01 -5.19
CA ALA A 57 -6.38 11.55 -5.72
C ALA A 57 -6.42 10.03 -5.96
N GLU A 58 -5.34 9.45 -6.49
CA GLU A 58 -5.19 8.00 -6.66
C GLU A 58 -5.17 7.28 -5.30
N ALA A 59 -4.48 7.82 -4.31
CA ALA A 59 -4.47 7.28 -2.95
C ALA A 59 -5.87 7.28 -2.30
N GLN A 60 -6.60 8.39 -2.45
CA GLN A 60 -7.97 8.51 -1.94
C GLN A 60 -8.94 7.59 -2.69
N ALA A 61 -8.77 7.38 -3.99
CA ALA A 61 -9.56 6.42 -4.76
C ALA A 61 -9.30 4.97 -4.33
N ALA A 62 -8.03 4.62 -4.07
CA ALA A 62 -7.66 3.31 -3.56
C ALA A 62 -8.24 3.05 -2.15
N LYS A 63 -8.24 4.08 -1.29
CA LYS A 63 -8.93 4.04 0.00
C LYS A 63 -10.42 3.75 -0.16
N ALA A 64 -11.10 4.52 -0.99
CA ALA A 64 -12.53 4.35 -1.23
C ALA A 64 -12.87 2.94 -1.77
N ALA A 65 -11.99 2.36 -2.60
CA ALA A 65 -12.16 1.00 -3.10
C ALA A 65 -12.08 -0.08 -2.01
N LEU A 66 -11.19 0.08 -1.01
CA LEU A 66 -11.12 -0.84 0.13
C LEU A 66 -12.30 -0.63 1.09
N GLU A 67 -12.69 0.62 1.34
CA GLU A 67 -13.85 0.95 2.17
C GLU A 67 -15.16 0.42 1.57
N ALA A 68 -15.33 0.50 0.25
CA ALA A 68 -16.47 -0.09 -0.46
C ALA A 68 -16.56 -1.62 -0.30
N GLN A 69 -15.43 -2.28 -0.01
CA GLN A 69 -15.38 -3.71 0.30
C GLN A 69 -15.55 -4.00 1.80
N GLY A 70 -15.89 -2.99 2.61
CA GLY A 70 -16.10 -3.11 4.05
C GLY A 70 -14.83 -3.15 4.88
N ILE A 71 -13.70 -2.64 4.36
CA ILE A 71 -12.45 -2.54 5.10
C ILE A 71 -12.24 -1.11 5.59
N PRO A 72 -12.24 -0.84 6.91
CA PRO A 72 -11.99 0.49 7.44
C PRO A 72 -10.53 0.90 7.24
N ILE A 73 -10.30 2.00 6.52
CA ILE A 73 -8.96 2.55 6.29
C ILE A 73 -8.84 3.88 7.06
N ALA A 74 -7.96 3.92 8.05
CA ALA A 74 -7.80 5.10 8.90
C ALA A 74 -7.26 6.30 8.09
N GLU A 75 -6.27 6.04 7.24
CA GLU A 75 -5.57 7.07 6.49
C GLU A 75 -5.10 6.49 5.15
N ALA A 76 -5.03 7.33 4.11
CA ALA A 76 -4.38 7.00 2.86
C ALA A 76 -3.35 8.05 2.50
N LYS A 77 -2.17 7.59 2.08
CA LYS A 77 -1.01 8.42 1.78
C LYS A 77 -0.49 8.06 0.40
N ALA A 78 -0.23 9.07 -0.42
CA ALA A 78 0.59 8.92 -1.60
C ALA A 78 2.06 8.84 -1.16
N GLY A 79 2.81 7.88 -1.70
CA GLY A 79 4.25 7.73 -1.46
C GLY A 79 5.04 7.75 -2.75
N ASP A 80 6.36 7.58 -2.64
CA ASP A 80 7.25 7.47 -3.79
C ASP A 80 6.84 6.38 -4.79
N VAL A 81 7.21 6.53 -6.06
CA VAL A 81 6.96 5.54 -7.12
C VAL A 81 7.61 4.18 -6.86
N SER A 82 8.71 4.18 -6.13
CA SER A 82 9.33 2.99 -5.58
C SER A 82 8.62 2.61 -4.28
N PRO A 83 7.99 1.42 -4.21
CA PRO A 83 7.34 0.97 -2.97
C PRO A 83 8.33 0.85 -1.81
N LEU A 84 9.62 0.58 -2.08
CA LEU A 84 10.64 0.49 -1.03
C LEU A 84 11.03 1.87 -0.48
N LEU A 85 11.11 2.89 -1.33
CA LEU A 85 11.38 4.27 -0.87
C LEU A 85 10.16 4.81 -0.12
N ALA A 86 8.95 4.58 -0.64
CA ALA A 86 7.72 4.96 0.04
C ALA A 86 7.62 4.32 1.44
N LEU A 87 7.99 3.03 1.56
CA LEU A 87 8.08 2.34 2.85
C LEU A 87 9.12 2.99 3.76
N GLU A 88 10.32 3.24 3.26
CA GLU A 88 11.41 3.84 4.02
C GLU A 88 11.03 5.22 4.58
N GLU A 89 10.48 6.09 3.75
CA GLU A 89 10.03 7.43 4.12
C GLU A 89 8.92 7.38 5.18
N GLU A 90 7.91 6.55 4.99
CA GLU A 90 6.78 6.44 5.92
C GLU A 90 7.20 5.86 7.28
N LEU A 91 8.08 4.86 7.28
CA LEU A 91 8.60 4.26 8.51
C LEU A 91 9.56 5.21 9.24
N ALA A 92 10.36 5.98 8.52
CA ALA A 92 11.24 7.00 9.11
C ALA A 92 10.45 8.18 9.69
N ALA A 93 9.35 8.60 9.06
CA ALA A 93 8.47 9.66 9.55
C ALA A 93 7.67 9.23 10.80
N HIS A 94 7.40 7.93 10.94
CA HIS A 94 6.57 7.38 12.02
C HIS A 94 7.24 6.18 12.71
N PRO A 95 8.38 6.39 13.39
CA PRO A 95 9.15 5.31 13.99
C PRO A 95 8.34 4.57 15.06
N GLY A 96 8.24 3.25 14.94
CA GLY A 96 7.50 2.38 15.88
C GLY A 96 5.98 2.49 15.81
N ALA A 97 5.42 3.22 14.84
CA ALA A 97 3.97 3.37 14.70
C ALA A 97 3.28 2.13 14.11
N TYR A 98 4.02 1.30 13.38
CA TYR A 98 3.51 0.13 12.65
C TYR A 98 4.09 -1.15 13.21
N GLN A 99 3.26 -2.19 13.30
CA GLN A 99 3.68 -3.51 13.79
C GLN A 99 3.90 -4.54 12.69
N ALA A 100 3.37 -4.28 11.49
CA ALA A 100 3.49 -5.16 10.33
C ALA A 100 3.19 -4.38 9.04
N ILE A 101 3.76 -4.88 7.96
CA ILE A 101 3.53 -4.40 6.60
C ILE A 101 2.63 -5.41 5.89
N VAL A 102 1.50 -4.97 5.33
CA VAL A 102 0.68 -5.79 4.42
C VAL A 102 1.03 -5.36 3.00
N LEU A 103 1.85 -6.14 2.30
CA LEU A 103 2.31 -5.81 0.95
C LEU A 103 1.44 -6.53 -0.09
N ALA A 104 0.64 -5.78 -0.83
CA ALA A 104 -0.24 -6.33 -1.86
C ALA A 104 0.39 -6.19 -3.25
N THR A 105 0.75 -7.31 -3.87
CA THR A 105 1.33 -7.34 -5.22
C THR A 105 0.38 -8.00 -6.21
N LEU A 106 0.48 -7.62 -7.49
CA LEU A 106 -0.18 -8.38 -8.56
C LEU A 106 0.36 -9.81 -8.66
N PRO A 107 -0.33 -10.70 -9.41
CA PRO A 107 0.17 -12.03 -9.70
C PRO A 107 1.53 -12.04 -10.42
N PRO A 108 2.32 -13.11 -10.27
CA PRO A 108 3.52 -13.34 -11.07
C PRO A 108 3.25 -13.15 -12.58
N GLY A 109 4.22 -12.59 -13.29
CA GLY A 109 4.08 -12.20 -14.71
C GLY A 109 3.51 -10.79 -14.91
N LEU A 110 2.56 -10.35 -14.09
CA LEU A 110 1.96 -9.00 -14.17
C LEU A 110 2.60 -8.00 -13.19
N SER A 111 3.10 -8.49 -12.06
CA SER A 111 3.63 -7.65 -11.00
C SER A 111 5.02 -7.10 -11.32
N ARG A 112 5.11 -5.77 -11.44
CA ARG A 112 6.39 -5.06 -11.46
C ARG A 112 7.11 -5.17 -10.11
N TRP A 113 6.39 -5.17 -9.00
CA TRP A 113 6.97 -5.24 -7.65
C TRP A 113 7.61 -6.60 -7.36
N LEU A 114 7.00 -7.70 -7.83
CA LEU A 114 7.63 -9.02 -7.73
C LEU A 114 8.88 -9.12 -8.60
N ARG A 115 8.88 -8.56 -9.81
CA ARG A 115 10.08 -8.51 -10.67
C ARG A 115 11.23 -7.71 -10.07
N LEU A 116 10.92 -6.72 -9.22
CA LEU A 116 11.89 -5.91 -8.48
C LEU A 116 12.17 -6.48 -7.08
N ASP A 117 11.67 -7.68 -6.77
CA ASP A 117 11.88 -8.36 -5.50
C ASP A 117 11.44 -7.57 -4.25
N VAL A 118 10.41 -6.73 -4.39
CA VAL A 118 9.94 -5.85 -3.29
C VAL A 118 9.47 -6.64 -2.07
N HIS A 119 8.83 -7.80 -2.30
CA HIS A 119 8.36 -8.67 -1.22
C HIS A 119 9.45 -9.14 -0.26
N THR A 120 10.57 -9.64 -0.79
CA THR A 120 11.74 -10.03 0.01
C THR A 120 12.43 -8.81 0.60
N GLN A 121 12.62 -7.74 -0.20
CA GLN A 121 13.33 -6.56 0.29
C GLN A 121 12.58 -5.78 1.37
N ALA A 122 11.25 -5.84 1.41
CA ALA A 122 10.46 -5.21 2.48
C ALA A 122 10.77 -5.78 3.87
N GLU A 123 11.25 -7.02 3.97
CA GLU A 123 11.62 -7.64 5.24
C GLU A 123 12.81 -6.93 5.92
N ARG A 124 13.64 -6.21 5.15
CA ARG A 124 14.79 -5.45 5.67
C ARG A 124 14.40 -4.34 6.65
N PHE A 125 13.13 -3.92 6.64
CA PHE A 125 12.63 -2.87 7.53
C PHE A 125 12.34 -3.37 8.95
N GLY A 126 12.58 -4.66 9.25
CA GLY A 126 12.47 -5.21 10.60
C GLY A 126 11.04 -5.38 11.11
N LEU A 127 10.04 -5.20 10.25
CA LEU A 127 8.63 -5.48 10.52
C LEU A 127 8.20 -6.79 9.83
N PRO A 128 7.34 -7.60 10.48
CA PRO A 128 6.67 -8.71 9.82
C PRO A 128 6.00 -8.26 8.51
N VAL A 129 6.30 -8.95 7.41
CA VAL A 129 5.71 -8.70 6.10
C VAL A 129 4.65 -9.75 5.80
N ILE A 130 3.40 -9.31 5.68
CA ILE A 130 2.26 -10.10 5.23
C ILE A 130 2.13 -9.85 3.72
N HIS A 131 2.73 -10.74 2.92
CA HIS A 131 2.65 -10.65 1.47
C HIS A 131 1.33 -11.22 0.96
N VAL A 132 0.63 -10.42 0.14
CA VAL A 132 -0.65 -10.79 -0.49
C VAL A 132 -0.51 -10.70 -2.00
N ILE A 133 -0.73 -11.81 -2.68
CA ILE A 133 -0.84 -11.83 -4.15
C ILE A 133 -2.31 -11.64 -4.51
N ALA A 134 -2.62 -10.54 -5.19
CA ALA A 134 -3.98 -10.09 -5.45
C ALA A 134 -4.12 -9.66 -6.93
N PRO A 135 -5.08 -10.19 -7.70
CA PRO A 135 -5.42 -9.64 -9.02
C PRO A 135 -6.05 -8.24 -8.89
N GLU A 136 -6.07 -7.44 -9.96
CA GLU A 136 -6.79 -6.14 -9.98
C GLU A 136 -8.29 -6.32 -9.80
#